data_AF-A0A6B0V9I5-F1
#
_entry.id   AF-A0A6B0V9I5-F1
#
_cell.length_a   1.000
_cell.length_b   1.000
_cell.length_c   1.000
_cell.angle_alpha   90.00
_cell.angle_beta   90.00
_cell.angle_gamma   90.00
#
_symmetry.space_group_name_H-M   'P 1'
#
loop_
_entity.id
_entity.type
_entity.pdbx_description
1 polymer ?
#
loop_
_entity_poly.entity_id
_entity_poly.type
_entity_poly.pdbx_seq_one_letter_code
_entity_poly.pdbx_strand_id
1 'polypeptide(L)'
;LRASAEGPPSKEKNDNIGNELRKTPHLPAERRAAVMLQALARAVFLFGGCVLGMKVEDVQNELLQTTQVFHFYIDKNMFDASIGSYGSTQFRAALLGKPDLPKWMFLRQPSNSDRALLYGSYHDHGELNIEICAINKYNYKTSLRVVSLQVEKRQSEALYEVEMKFLNLNIEDLFDGNWLSGLEEIFRDHLWKNSPVIYVTKVASVVDIGGRVPVNPKDKEGVVVRIGGTANFSQDLRTLELEANQLRNRVPCPPDYKRTSAEYRFRRKNFLSDWCGFRLITLPERLDGEGMMQHHDLAFSPISLEEDSFDPPGIDHIPRRDFLADFLLSLVVPACATAVLLSALVCVMCCHHE
;
A
#
# COMPACT_ATOMS: atom_id res chain seq x y z
N LEU A 1 -28.29 -36.22 60.90
CA LEU A 1 -29.56 -36.63 61.54
C LEU A 1 -30.66 -36.39 60.50
N ARG A 2 -30.89 -37.22 59.48
CA ARG A 2 -31.44 -38.60 59.38
C ARG A 2 -32.86 -38.76 59.92
N ALA A 3 -33.83 -38.88 58.99
CA ALA A 3 -35.06 -39.69 58.97
C ALA A 3 -35.98 -39.07 57.88
N SER A 4 -36.38 -39.66 56.74
CA SER A 4 -36.72 -41.03 56.26
C SER A 4 -38.13 -41.50 56.60
N ALA A 5 -38.75 -42.17 55.60
CA ALA A 5 -40.02 -42.92 55.54
C ALA A 5 -41.26 -42.10 55.07
N GLU A 6 -42.18 -42.57 54.20
CA GLU A 6 -42.44 -43.87 53.58
C GLU A 6 -43.49 -43.70 52.44
N GLY A 7 -43.58 -44.68 51.52
CA GLY A 7 -44.53 -44.72 50.40
C GLY A 7 -45.85 -45.49 50.67
N PRO A 8 -46.47 -46.14 49.66
CA PRO A 8 -47.81 -45.83 49.10
C PRO A 8 -48.86 -46.96 49.38
N PRO A 9 -50.08 -47.13 48.75
CA PRO A 9 -50.29 -47.43 47.30
C PRO A 9 -51.68 -47.15 46.62
N SER A 10 -51.74 -47.38 45.29
CA SER A 10 -52.81 -48.04 44.47
C SER A 10 -54.00 -47.26 43.83
N LYS A 11 -54.13 -47.44 42.50
CA LYS A 11 -55.31 -47.80 41.63
C LYS A 11 -55.10 -47.21 40.21
N GLU A 12 -54.71 -47.99 39.19
CA GLU A 12 -55.48 -48.96 38.39
C GLU A 12 -56.66 -48.34 37.60
N LYS A 13 -56.50 -48.20 36.27
CA LYS A 13 -57.60 -48.32 35.30
C LYS A 13 -57.06 -48.71 33.92
N ASN A 14 -57.49 -49.89 33.47
CA ASN A 14 -57.38 -50.43 32.12
C ASN A 14 -58.35 -49.71 31.16
N ASP A 15 -58.03 -49.70 29.86
CA ASP A 15 -58.96 -50.20 28.83
C ASP A 15 -58.20 -50.59 27.53
N ASN A 16 -58.41 -51.85 27.13
CA ASN A 16 -57.99 -52.53 25.91
C ASN A 16 -58.93 -52.18 24.75
N ILE A 17 -58.43 -52.13 23.49
CA ILE A 17 -58.94 -52.75 22.22
C ILE A 17 -57.79 -52.57 21.19
N GLY A 18 -57.24 -53.51 20.41
CA GLY A 18 -57.72 -54.77 19.82
C GLY A 18 -57.69 -54.68 18.28
N ASN A 19 -56.68 -55.30 17.65
CA ASN A 19 -56.57 -55.83 16.26
C ASN A 19 -57.45 -55.26 15.12
N GLU A 20 -56.84 -54.93 13.96
CA GLU A 20 -56.77 -55.84 12.78
C GLU A 20 -56.13 -55.19 11.55
N LEU A 21 -55.40 -56.03 10.81
CA LEU A 21 -54.93 -55.84 9.44
C LEU A 21 -56.06 -55.48 8.46
N ARG A 22 -55.85 -54.48 7.58
CA ARG A 22 -55.96 -54.64 6.11
C ARG A 22 -55.74 -53.35 5.31
N LYS A 23 -55.10 -53.58 4.15
CA LYS A 23 -55.12 -52.79 2.89
C LYS A 23 -54.10 -51.65 2.76
N THR A 24 -52.96 -52.03 2.20
CA THR A 24 -52.27 -51.22 1.19
C THR A 24 -53.18 -50.99 -0.02
N PRO A 25 -53.12 -49.81 -0.65
CA PRO A 25 -53.23 -49.73 -2.09
C PRO A 25 -51.90 -49.24 -2.68
N HIS A 26 -51.44 -49.99 -3.66
CA HIS A 26 -50.33 -49.70 -4.55
C HIS A 26 -50.51 -48.32 -5.23
N LEU A 27 -49.47 -47.50 -5.17
CA LEU A 27 -49.24 -46.38 -6.09
C LEU A 27 -47.93 -46.63 -6.87
N PRO A 28 -47.83 -46.19 -8.14
CA PRO A 28 -46.96 -46.81 -9.15
C PRO A 28 -45.48 -46.42 -9.06
N ALA A 29 -44.65 -47.28 -9.65
CA ALA A 29 -43.19 -47.35 -9.51
C ALA A 29 -42.39 -46.14 -10.07
N GLU A 30 -43.02 -45.16 -10.73
CA GLU A 30 -42.30 -44.02 -11.32
C GLU A 30 -41.93 -42.90 -10.34
N ARG A 31 -42.51 -42.87 -9.12
CA ARG A 31 -42.15 -41.86 -8.11
C ARG A 31 -40.94 -42.21 -7.23
N ARG A 32 -40.35 -43.41 -7.38
CA ARG A 32 -39.16 -43.81 -6.60
C ARG A 32 -37.84 -43.31 -7.20
N ALA A 33 -37.78 -43.12 -8.52
CA ALA A 33 -36.58 -42.60 -9.19
C ALA A 33 -36.35 -41.10 -8.95
N ALA A 34 -37.44 -40.30 -8.89
CA ALA A 34 -37.35 -38.85 -8.69
C ALA A 34 -36.94 -38.45 -7.26
N VAL A 35 -37.30 -39.25 -6.25
CA VAL A 35 -36.95 -38.98 -4.84
C VAL A 35 -35.49 -39.38 -4.53
N MET A 36 -34.97 -40.43 -5.18
CA MET A 36 -33.57 -40.84 -5.02
C MET A 36 -32.57 -39.90 -5.71
N LEU A 37 -32.95 -39.29 -6.85
CA LEU A 37 -32.08 -38.31 -7.53
C LEU A 37 -31.94 -36.99 -6.74
N GLN A 38 -33.00 -36.57 -6.04
CA GLN A 38 -32.95 -35.38 -5.16
C GLN A 38 -32.15 -35.62 -3.86
N ALA A 39 -32.08 -36.86 -3.38
CA ALA A 39 -31.29 -37.21 -2.20
C ALA A 39 -29.77 -37.26 -2.50
N LEU A 40 -29.37 -37.73 -3.68
CA LEU A 40 -27.95 -37.77 -4.08
C LEU A 40 -27.40 -36.40 -4.46
N ALA A 41 -28.21 -35.52 -5.07
CA ALA A 41 -27.80 -34.13 -5.34
C ALA A 41 -27.58 -33.31 -4.06
N ARG A 42 -28.25 -33.65 -2.95
CA ARG A 42 -28.02 -33.02 -1.63
C ARG A 42 -26.83 -33.61 -0.87
N ALA A 43 -26.40 -34.83 -1.18
CA ALA A 43 -25.25 -35.47 -0.54
C ALA A 43 -23.90 -35.11 -1.20
N VAL A 44 -23.90 -34.77 -2.50
CA VAL A 44 -22.69 -34.31 -3.21
C VAL A 44 -22.35 -32.84 -2.88
N PHE A 45 -23.33 -32.05 -2.43
CA PHE A 45 -23.10 -30.67 -1.96
C PHE A 45 -22.53 -30.55 -0.54
N LEU A 46 -22.29 -31.65 0.17
CA LEU A 46 -21.77 -31.64 1.55
C LEU A 46 -20.30 -32.04 1.70
N PHE A 47 -19.58 -32.31 0.60
CA PHE A 47 -18.16 -32.66 0.62
C PHE A 47 -17.26 -31.83 -0.32
N GLY A 48 -17.75 -30.67 -0.78
CA GLY A 48 -16.99 -29.74 -1.62
C GLY A 48 -17.03 -28.32 -1.04
N GLY A 49 -16.47 -28.14 0.15
CA GLY A 49 -16.55 -26.86 0.86
C GLY A 49 -15.55 -26.73 1.99
N CYS A 50 -14.33 -27.25 1.82
CA CYS A 50 -13.20 -26.84 2.66
C CYS A 50 -12.60 -25.56 2.05
N VAL A 51 -13.40 -24.50 1.97
CA VAL A 51 -12.85 -23.15 1.91
C VAL A 51 -12.46 -22.86 3.36
N LEU A 52 -11.16 -22.72 3.58
CA LEU A 52 -10.62 -22.14 4.81
C LEU A 52 -11.35 -20.82 5.03
N GLY A 53 -12.39 -20.85 5.86
CA GLY A 53 -13.05 -19.66 6.36
C GLY A 53 -12.04 -18.92 7.20
N MET A 54 -11.28 -18.03 6.56
CA MET A 54 -10.57 -16.99 7.27
C MET A 54 -11.64 -16.21 7.99
N LYS A 55 -11.67 -16.38 9.31
CA LYS A 55 -12.57 -15.67 10.21
C LYS A 55 -12.17 -14.20 10.09
N VAL A 56 -12.88 -13.44 9.25
CA VAL A 56 -12.70 -11.99 9.14
C VAL A 56 -13.24 -11.43 10.45
N GLU A 57 -12.34 -11.26 11.42
CA GLU A 57 -12.67 -10.65 12.71
C GLU A 57 -12.50 -9.14 12.64
N ASP A 58 -13.57 -8.47 13.05
CA ASP A 58 -13.71 -7.08 13.50
C ASP A 58 -13.34 -5.98 12.49
N VAL A 59 -14.37 -5.26 12.04
CA VAL A 59 -14.25 -4.10 11.16
C VAL A 59 -14.03 -2.86 12.01
N GLN A 60 -12.80 -2.34 12.02
CA GLN A 60 -12.51 -1.05 12.62
C GLN A 60 -12.82 0.07 11.61
N ASN A 61 -13.79 0.93 11.96
CA ASN A 61 -14.23 2.05 11.13
C ASN A 61 -13.47 3.32 11.54
N GLU A 62 -12.68 3.88 10.63
CA GLU A 62 -12.08 5.20 10.79
C GLU A 62 -12.61 6.19 9.76
N LEU A 63 -12.90 7.41 10.21
CA LEU A 63 -13.39 8.50 9.36
C LEU A 63 -12.22 9.36 8.90
N LEU A 64 -12.02 9.44 7.58
CA LEU A 64 -10.95 10.18 6.92
C LEU A 64 -11.53 11.28 6.02
N GLN A 65 -10.69 12.22 5.62
CA GLN A 65 -11.05 13.32 4.72
C GLN A 65 -10.26 13.21 3.41
N THR A 66 -10.89 13.56 2.28
CA THR A 66 -10.21 13.63 0.99
C THR A 66 -8.99 14.54 1.07
N THR A 67 -7.92 14.15 0.37
CA THR A 67 -6.64 14.85 0.23
C THR A 67 -5.85 15.05 1.52
N GLN A 68 -6.34 14.61 2.67
CA GLN A 68 -5.61 14.73 3.93
C GLN A 68 -4.79 13.47 4.20
N VAL A 69 -3.59 13.65 4.75
CA VAL A 69 -2.79 12.53 5.21
C VAL A 69 -3.44 11.88 6.43
N PHE A 70 -3.56 10.56 6.38
CA PHE A 70 -3.96 9.72 7.50
C PHE A 70 -2.81 8.78 7.88
N HIS A 71 -2.85 8.31 9.12
CA HIS A 71 -1.96 7.26 9.60
C HIS A 71 -2.70 6.41 10.63
N PHE A 72 -2.37 5.12 10.66
CA PHE A 72 -2.94 4.13 11.55
C PHE A 72 -1.84 3.21 12.06
N TYR A 73 -1.84 2.93 13.37
CA TYR A 73 -0.91 1.97 13.96
C TYR A 73 -1.55 0.60 14.06
N ILE A 74 -0.85 -0.39 13.49
CA ILE A 74 -1.24 -1.79 13.52
C ILE A 74 -0.44 -2.46 14.62
N ASP A 75 -1.12 -2.84 15.69
CA ASP A 75 -0.54 -3.55 16.83
C ASP A 75 -0.78 -5.06 16.70
N LYS A 76 0.18 -5.86 17.17
CA LYS A 76 0.03 -7.33 17.28
C LYS A 76 -1.22 -7.76 18.05
N ASN A 77 -1.61 -6.97 19.06
CA ASN A 77 -2.77 -7.23 19.91
C ASN A 77 -4.11 -7.08 19.17
N MET A 78 -4.11 -6.48 17.98
CA MET A 78 -5.26 -6.45 17.11
C MET A 78 -5.55 -7.81 16.48
N PHE A 79 -4.67 -8.81 16.58
CA PHE A 79 -4.85 -10.10 15.93
C PHE A 79 -5.12 -11.21 16.95
N ASP A 80 -5.44 -12.41 16.46
CA ASP A 80 -5.64 -13.58 17.33
C ASP A 80 -4.42 -13.80 18.26
N ALA A 81 -4.70 -14.23 19.49
CA ALA A 81 -3.69 -14.46 20.53
C ALA A 81 -2.63 -15.49 20.09
N SER A 82 -2.95 -16.35 19.11
CA SER A 82 -2.02 -17.29 18.51
C SER A 82 -0.84 -16.63 17.78
N ILE A 83 -1.00 -15.39 17.30
CA ILE A 83 0.09 -14.55 16.76
C ILE A 83 0.97 -14.03 17.89
N GLY A 84 0.36 -13.71 19.04
CA GLY A 84 0.97 -13.29 20.32
C GLY A 84 2.11 -14.19 20.81
N SER A 85 2.03 -15.49 20.51
CA SER A 85 2.88 -16.53 21.06
C SER A 85 4.30 -16.52 20.49
N TYR A 86 5.23 -15.87 21.20
CA TYR A 86 6.69 -15.82 21.01
C TYR A 86 7.22 -15.50 19.58
N GLY A 87 8.31 -14.74 19.49
CA GLY A 87 8.93 -14.34 18.22
C GLY A 87 8.36 -13.04 17.63
N SER A 88 9.02 -12.55 16.59
CA SER A 88 8.65 -11.30 15.91
C SER A 88 7.51 -11.49 14.92
N THR A 89 6.66 -10.48 14.82
CA THR A 89 5.52 -10.46 13.90
C THR A 89 5.89 -9.66 12.66
N GLN A 90 5.49 -10.13 11.48
CA GLN A 90 5.55 -9.37 10.25
C GLN A 90 4.14 -9.01 9.81
N PHE A 91 3.94 -7.76 9.42
CA PHE A 91 2.67 -7.32 8.86
C PHE A 91 2.79 -7.18 7.34
N ARG A 92 1.73 -7.59 6.64
CA ARG A 92 1.52 -7.31 5.22
C ARG A 92 0.13 -6.72 5.06
N ALA A 93 -0.03 -5.77 4.16
CA ALA A 93 -1.31 -5.16 3.87
C ALA A 93 -1.59 -5.16 2.37
N ALA A 94 -2.86 -5.23 2.01
CA ALA A 94 -3.33 -5.12 0.64
C ALA A 94 -4.74 -4.52 0.64
N LEU A 95 -5.16 -3.94 -0.49
CA LEU A 95 -6.58 -3.61 -0.66
C LEU A 95 -7.39 -4.91 -0.74
N LEU A 96 -8.59 -4.94 -0.15
CA LEU A 96 -9.46 -6.13 -0.12
C LEU A 96 -9.65 -6.69 -1.53
N GLY A 97 -9.33 -7.97 -1.72
CA GLY A 97 -9.39 -8.65 -3.02
C GLY A 97 -8.32 -8.26 -4.04
N LYS A 98 -7.32 -7.45 -3.68
CA LYS A 98 -6.19 -7.06 -4.55
C LYS A 98 -4.87 -7.60 -3.98
N PRO A 99 -3.81 -7.73 -4.81
CA PRO A 99 -2.55 -8.34 -4.38
C PRO A 99 -1.65 -7.43 -3.52
N ASP A 100 -1.86 -6.12 -3.54
CA ASP A 100 -0.98 -5.14 -2.88
C ASP A 100 -1.74 -3.87 -2.48
N LEU A 101 -1.07 -2.99 -1.74
CA LEU A 101 -1.54 -1.64 -1.46
C LEU A 101 -1.48 -0.76 -2.72
N PRO A 102 -2.39 0.22 -2.86
CA PRO A 102 -2.29 1.22 -3.91
C PRO A 102 -1.06 2.11 -3.70
N LYS A 103 -0.52 2.68 -4.78
CA LYS A 103 0.76 3.43 -4.75
C LYS A 103 0.78 4.68 -3.85
N TRP A 104 -0.36 5.13 -3.37
CA TRP A 104 -0.51 6.29 -2.48
C TRP A 104 -0.62 5.90 -1.00
N MET A 105 -0.63 4.60 -0.69
CA MET A 105 -0.69 4.05 0.67
C MET A 105 0.51 3.14 0.91
N PHE A 106 1.12 3.26 2.09
CA PHE A 106 2.35 2.55 2.44
C PHE A 106 2.23 1.92 3.82
N LEU A 107 2.79 0.72 3.95
CA LEU A 107 2.96 0.03 5.22
C LEU A 107 4.44 0.01 5.60
N ARG A 108 4.78 0.56 6.76
CA ARG A 108 6.14 0.61 7.29
C ARG A 108 6.22 -0.07 8.64
N GLN A 109 7.21 -0.91 8.84
CA GLN A 109 7.44 -1.59 10.10
C GLN A 109 8.90 -1.39 10.52
N PRO A 110 9.16 -0.69 11.64
CA PRO A 110 10.50 -0.57 12.17
C PRO A 110 11.11 -1.93 12.51
N SER A 111 12.43 -2.03 12.35
CA SER A 111 13.16 -3.26 12.70
C SER A 111 12.92 -3.62 14.17
N ASN A 112 12.49 -4.86 14.43
CA ASN A 112 12.17 -5.38 15.77
C ASN A 112 10.97 -4.71 16.47
N SER A 113 10.11 -4.00 15.74
CA SER A 113 8.84 -3.50 16.28
C SER A 113 7.72 -4.51 16.10
N ASP A 114 6.90 -4.71 17.14
CA ASP A 114 5.62 -5.44 17.06
C ASP A 114 4.46 -4.55 16.57
N ARG A 115 4.79 -3.34 16.11
CA ARG A 115 3.90 -2.34 15.54
C ARG A 115 4.30 -1.99 14.12
N ALA A 116 3.32 -1.89 13.23
CA ALA A 116 3.48 -1.30 11.92
C ALA A 116 2.66 -0.02 11.78
N LEU A 117 3.10 0.87 10.89
CA LEU A 117 2.48 2.14 10.55
C LEU A 117 1.93 2.03 9.13
N LEU A 118 0.62 2.16 8.98
CA LEU A 118 -0.05 2.30 7.70
C LEU A 118 -0.36 3.79 7.49
N TYR A 119 0.05 4.36 6.36
CA TYR A 119 -0.18 5.77 6.11
C TYR A 119 -0.39 6.05 4.62
N GLY A 120 -0.98 7.20 4.31
CA GLY A 120 -1.21 7.62 2.94
C GLY A 120 -2.11 8.84 2.85
N SER A 121 -2.51 9.14 1.62
CA SER A 121 -3.47 10.21 1.32
C SER A 121 -4.36 9.77 0.17
N TYR A 122 -5.67 9.79 0.38
CA TYR A 122 -6.65 9.39 -0.64
C TYR A 122 -7.32 10.62 -1.25
N HIS A 123 -7.48 10.65 -2.57
CA HIS A 123 -8.02 11.82 -3.27
C HIS A 123 -9.53 11.74 -3.48
N ASP A 124 -10.07 10.53 -3.60
CA ASP A 124 -11.48 10.29 -3.83
C ASP A 124 -12.22 10.02 -2.51
N HIS A 125 -13.54 9.94 -2.58
CA HIS A 125 -14.40 9.64 -1.44
C HIS A 125 -14.92 8.20 -1.56
N GLY A 126 -15.35 7.62 -0.45
CA GLY A 126 -15.90 6.28 -0.40
C GLY A 126 -15.24 5.39 0.65
N GLU A 127 -15.57 4.11 0.59
CA GLU A 127 -15.11 3.10 1.52
C GLU A 127 -13.87 2.38 0.97
N LEU A 128 -12.83 2.28 1.79
CA LEU A 128 -11.60 1.55 1.49
C LEU A 128 -11.43 0.42 2.49
N ASN A 129 -11.49 -0.81 2.00
CA ASN A 129 -11.31 -1.99 2.83
C ASN A 129 -9.87 -2.51 2.67
N ILE A 130 -9.09 -2.44 3.73
CA ILE A 130 -7.68 -2.88 3.75
C ILE A 130 -7.57 -4.20 4.49
N GLU A 131 -7.11 -5.22 3.79
CA GLU A 131 -6.73 -6.50 4.38
C GLU A 131 -5.34 -6.40 5.00
N ILE A 132 -5.23 -6.77 6.27
CA ILE A 132 -3.98 -6.80 7.02
C ILE A 132 -3.72 -8.22 7.49
N CYS A 133 -2.61 -8.80 7.06
CA CYS A 133 -2.16 -10.13 7.43
C CYS A 133 -0.96 -10.03 8.38
N ALA A 134 -1.15 -10.50 9.61
CA ALA A 134 -0.10 -10.67 10.59
C ALA A 134 0.49 -12.09 10.49
N ILE A 135 1.80 -12.19 10.33
CA ILE A 135 2.54 -13.44 10.17
C ILE A 135 3.54 -13.54 11.32
N ASN A 136 3.42 -14.57 12.15
CA ASN A 136 4.44 -14.84 13.17
C ASN A 136 5.66 -15.51 12.49
N LYS A 137 6.84 -14.87 12.58
CA LYS A 137 8.06 -15.36 11.90
C LYS A 137 8.63 -16.65 12.47
N TYR A 138 8.23 -17.04 13.68
CA TYR A 138 8.73 -18.24 14.35
C TYR A 138 7.93 -19.50 13.95
N ASN A 139 6.59 -19.42 13.99
CA ASN A 139 5.72 -20.57 13.74
C ASN A 139 4.93 -20.49 12.43
N TYR A 140 5.10 -19.42 11.65
CA TYR A 140 4.41 -19.14 10.39
C TYR A 140 2.88 -19.12 10.48
N LYS A 141 2.32 -18.99 11.68
CA LYS A 141 0.87 -18.76 11.84
C LYS A 141 0.51 -17.39 11.30
N THR A 142 -0.62 -17.34 10.62
CA THR A 142 -1.16 -16.13 10.00
C THR A 142 -2.52 -15.78 10.58
N SER A 143 -2.77 -14.51 10.80
CA SER A 143 -4.07 -13.97 11.18
C SER A 143 -4.40 -12.80 10.27
N LEU A 144 -5.62 -12.79 9.74
CA LEU A 144 -6.09 -11.77 8.81
C LEU A 144 -7.15 -10.92 9.51
N ARG A 145 -7.09 -9.62 9.30
CA ARG A 145 -8.14 -8.67 9.67
C ARG A 145 -8.40 -7.70 8.54
N VAL A 146 -9.61 -7.17 8.50
CA VAL A 146 -10.02 -6.15 7.52
C VAL A 146 -10.31 -4.86 8.27
N VAL A 147 -9.67 -3.78 7.84
CA VAL A 147 -9.90 -2.43 8.35
C VAL A 147 -10.67 -1.65 7.30
N SER A 148 -11.78 -1.03 7.69
CA SER A 148 -12.63 -0.25 6.78
C SER A 148 -12.44 1.24 7.05
N LEU A 149 -11.88 1.93 6.07
CA LEU A 149 -11.66 3.37 6.13
C LEU A 149 -12.77 4.07 5.34
N GLN A 150 -13.51 4.95 6.00
CA GLN A 150 -14.55 5.74 5.37
C GLN A 150 -14.00 7.12 5.03
N VAL A 151 -13.85 7.44 3.75
CA VAL A 151 -13.29 8.71 3.29
C VAL A 151 -14.40 9.65 2.84
N GLU A 152 -14.58 10.72 3.60
CA GLU A 152 -15.53 11.78 3.29
C GLU A 152 -14.87 12.87 2.44
N LYS A 153 -15.68 13.48 1.57
CA LYS A 153 -15.25 14.63 0.79
C LYS A 153 -15.05 15.85 1.71
N ARG A 154 -13.85 16.41 1.66
CA ARG A 154 -13.51 17.63 2.37
C ARG A 154 -14.26 18.82 1.76
N GLN A 155 -14.79 19.70 2.61
CA GLN A 155 -15.54 20.88 2.17
C GLN A 155 -14.66 21.89 1.40
N SER A 156 -13.40 22.04 1.80
CA SER A 156 -12.45 22.96 1.19
C SER A 156 -11.13 22.23 0.93
N GLU A 157 -10.98 21.76 -0.31
CA GLU A 157 -9.77 21.08 -0.78
C GLU A 157 -8.68 22.08 -1.14
N ALA A 158 -7.43 21.68 -0.92
CA ALA A 158 -6.27 22.45 -1.32
C ALA A 158 -6.17 22.52 -2.85
N LEU A 159 -5.99 23.73 -3.36
CA LEU A 159 -5.81 24.03 -4.79
C LEU A 159 -4.34 24.28 -5.14
N TYR A 160 -3.55 24.59 -4.12
CA TYR A 160 -2.14 24.93 -4.20
C TYR A 160 -1.40 24.07 -3.19
N GLU A 161 -0.25 23.53 -3.58
CA GLU A 161 0.60 22.72 -2.73
C GLU A 161 2.03 23.25 -2.70
N VAL A 162 2.70 23.01 -1.58
CA VAL A 162 4.14 23.25 -1.42
C VAL A 162 4.80 21.93 -1.09
N GLU A 163 5.71 21.48 -1.94
CA GLU A 163 6.50 20.27 -1.73
C GLU A 163 7.84 20.64 -1.07
N MET A 164 8.16 19.96 0.03
CA MET A 164 9.40 20.10 0.77
C MET A 164 9.94 18.73 1.19
N LYS A 165 11.25 18.64 1.33
CA LYS A 165 11.94 17.46 1.83
C LYS A 165 12.68 17.78 3.12
N PHE A 166 12.62 16.88 4.08
CA PHE A 166 13.32 16.97 5.37
C PHE A 166 14.29 15.81 5.53
N LEU A 167 15.52 16.09 5.93
CA LEU A 167 16.60 15.09 5.97
C LEU A 167 16.75 14.40 7.33
N ASN A 168 16.22 14.99 8.41
CA ASN A 168 16.45 14.53 9.78
C ASN A 168 15.31 13.72 10.39
N LEU A 169 14.36 13.27 9.57
CA LEU A 169 13.16 12.57 10.03
C LEU A 169 13.00 11.27 9.26
N ASN A 170 12.60 10.22 9.95
CA ASN A 170 11.94 9.08 9.33
C ASN A 170 10.42 9.31 9.34
N ILE A 171 9.71 8.46 8.61
CA ILE A 171 8.25 8.55 8.53
C ILE A 171 7.59 8.28 9.89
N GLU A 172 8.14 7.37 10.68
CA GLU A 172 7.63 7.04 12.02
C GLU A 172 7.84 8.19 12.99
N ASP A 173 9.02 8.83 12.94
CA ASP A 173 9.33 10.01 13.77
C ASP A 173 8.35 11.16 13.50
N LEU A 174 7.90 11.31 12.25
CA LEU A 174 6.98 12.37 11.82
C LEU A 174 5.58 12.23 12.43
N PHE A 175 5.06 11.00 12.49
CA PHE A 175 3.70 10.72 13.00
C PHE A 175 3.65 10.53 14.53
N ASP A 176 4.72 10.04 15.17
CA ASP A 176 4.77 9.89 16.63
C ASP A 176 4.85 11.26 17.35
N GLY A 177 5.29 12.32 16.66
CA GLY A 177 5.54 13.64 17.25
C GLY A 177 4.60 14.75 16.76
N ASN A 178 4.77 15.95 17.32
CA ASN A 178 4.03 17.16 16.93
C ASN A 178 4.59 17.83 15.66
N TRP A 179 5.24 17.06 14.79
CA TRP A 179 5.93 17.60 13.62
C TRP A 179 4.97 18.14 12.58
N LEU A 180 3.90 17.39 12.25
CA LEU A 180 2.89 17.84 11.28
C LEU A 180 2.24 19.16 11.72
N SER A 181 1.81 19.25 12.99
CA SER A 181 1.24 20.48 13.55
C SER A 181 2.24 21.64 13.55
N GLY A 182 3.51 21.37 13.86
CA GLY A 182 4.57 22.38 13.82
C GLY A 182 4.85 22.88 12.40
N LEU A 183 4.72 22.02 11.39
CA LEU A 183 4.85 22.38 9.99
C LEU A 183 3.66 23.24 9.54
N GLU A 184 2.44 22.83 9.85
CA GLU A 184 1.23 23.63 9.59
C GLU A 184 1.30 25.01 10.25
N GLU A 185 1.81 25.12 11.47
CA GLU A 185 2.04 26.39 12.17
C GLU A 185 3.04 27.30 11.43
N ILE A 186 4.16 26.77 10.96
CA ILE A 186 5.13 27.56 10.17
C ILE A 186 4.48 28.14 8.92
N PHE A 187 3.70 27.32 8.20
CA PHE A 187 3.02 27.78 7.00
C PHE A 187 1.93 28.80 7.33
N ARG A 188 1.03 28.49 8.27
CA ARG A 188 -0.07 29.39 8.64
C ARG A 188 0.40 30.74 9.17
N ASP A 189 1.36 30.74 10.09
CA ASP A 189 1.69 31.93 10.86
C ASP A 189 2.76 32.80 10.17
N HIS A 190 3.54 32.23 9.24
CA HIS A 190 4.69 32.90 8.65
C HIS A 190 4.72 32.91 7.13
N LEU A 191 4.49 31.78 6.45
CA LEU A 191 4.71 31.70 5.00
C LEU A 191 3.44 31.90 4.18
N TRP A 192 2.27 31.48 4.64
CA TRP A 192 1.03 31.39 3.86
C TRP A 192 -0.18 31.98 4.60
N LYS A 193 0.03 33.14 5.22
CA LYS A 193 -0.96 33.85 6.06
C LYS A 193 -2.30 34.13 5.38
N ASN A 194 -2.31 34.19 4.06
CA ASN A 194 -3.51 34.47 3.26
C ASN A 194 -4.39 33.22 3.06
N SER A 195 -3.92 32.01 3.36
CA SER A 195 -4.69 30.79 3.21
C SER A 195 -5.48 30.49 4.48
N PRO A 196 -6.82 30.43 4.42
CA PRO A 196 -7.65 30.16 5.60
C PRO A 196 -7.50 28.71 6.09
N VAL A 197 -7.30 27.78 5.16
CA VAL A 197 -7.16 26.35 5.46
C VAL A 197 -5.80 25.90 4.93
N ILE A 198 -5.00 25.31 5.82
CA ILE A 198 -3.68 24.72 5.53
C ILE A 198 -3.64 23.37 6.22
N TYR A 199 -3.21 22.35 5.49
CA TYR A 199 -3.06 21.00 6.01
C TYR A 199 -2.04 20.22 5.20
N VAL A 200 -1.56 19.12 5.76
CA VAL A 200 -0.64 18.23 5.05
C VAL A 200 -1.42 17.34 4.08
N THR A 201 -1.11 17.45 2.78
CA THR A 201 -1.82 16.72 1.72
C THR A 201 -1.14 15.41 1.34
N LYS A 202 0.18 15.36 1.44
CA LYS A 202 0.94 14.14 1.13
C LYS A 202 2.16 14.04 2.05
N VAL A 203 2.46 12.82 2.47
CA VAL A 203 3.71 12.46 3.13
C VAL A 203 4.22 11.17 2.50
N ALA A 204 5.52 11.09 2.23
CA ALA A 204 6.16 9.86 1.81
C ALA A 204 7.60 9.80 2.35
N SER A 205 8.09 8.58 2.66
CA SER A 205 9.53 8.39 2.83
C SER A 205 10.24 8.67 1.50
N VAL A 206 11.44 9.24 1.57
CA VAL A 206 12.30 9.44 0.39
C VAL A 206 12.58 8.10 -0.31
N VAL A 207 12.65 7.00 0.43
CA VAL A 207 12.86 5.65 -0.12
C VAL A 207 11.63 5.16 -0.90
N ASP A 208 10.43 5.40 -0.38
CA ASP A 208 9.18 4.93 -0.98
C ASP A 208 8.88 5.61 -2.33
N ILE A 209 9.45 6.80 -2.58
CA ILE A 209 9.37 7.51 -3.86
C ILE A 209 10.57 7.25 -4.80
N GLY A 210 11.39 6.23 -4.51
CA GLY A 210 12.53 5.84 -5.36
C GLY A 210 13.85 6.54 -5.04
N GLY A 211 13.94 7.21 -3.89
CA GLY A 211 15.20 7.75 -3.38
C GLY A 211 16.15 6.66 -2.85
N ARG A 212 17.39 7.05 -2.56
CA ARG A 212 18.41 6.13 -2.04
C ARG A 212 18.31 6.03 -0.53
N VAL A 213 18.47 4.82 0.00
CA VAL A 213 18.70 4.59 1.43
C VAL A 213 20.04 5.23 1.82
N PRO A 214 20.11 5.95 2.97
CA PRO A 214 21.36 6.52 3.45
C PRO A 214 22.46 5.46 3.62
N VAL A 215 23.70 5.82 3.27
CA VAL A 215 24.86 4.92 3.40
C VAL A 215 25.19 4.66 4.87
N ASN A 216 25.05 5.68 5.72
CA ASN A 216 25.26 5.56 7.14
C ASN A 216 23.93 5.17 7.82
N PRO A 217 23.86 4.04 8.55
CA PRO A 217 22.64 3.59 9.21
C PRO A 217 22.18 4.50 10.35
N LYS A 218 23.01 5.45 10.81
CA LYS A 218 22.61 6.47 11.78
C LYS A 218 21.85 7.63 11.15
N ASP A 219 22.01 7.83 9.85
CA ASP A 219 21.33 8.90 9.13
C ASP A 219 19.87 8.47 8.87
N LYS A 220 18.97 9.44 8.94
CA LYS A 220 17.53 9.22 8.71
C LYS A 220 17.27 9.14 7.21
N GLU A 221 16.25 8.37 6.82
CA GLU A 221 15.86 8.19 5.41
C GLU A 221 15.46 9.53 4.77
N GLY A 222 14.86 10.41 5.57
CA GLY A 222 14.26 11.64 5.12
C GLY A 222 12.82 11.43 4.66
N VAL A 223 12.03 12.50 4.72
CA VAL A 223 10.62 12.51 4.35
C VAL A 223 10.35 13.62 3.36
N VAL A 224 9.46 13.37 2.40
CA VAL A 224 8.89 14.38 1.52
C VAL A 224 7.48 14.66 1.98
N VAL A 225 7.18 15.94 2.13
CA VAL A 225 5.89 16.43 2.61
C VAL A 225 5.34 17.45 1.62
N ARG A 226 4.05 17.31 1.28
CA ARG A 226 3.29 18.35 0.58
C ARG A 226 2.30 18.99 1.54
N ILE A 227 2.31 20.32 1.57
CA ILE A 227 1.40 21.13 2.37
C ILE A 227 0.45 21.83 1.42
N GLY A 228 -0.84 21.58 1.58
CA GLY A 228 -1.91 22.16 0.78
C GLY A 228 -2.49 23.43 1.39
N GLY A 229 -2.79 24.40 0.53
CA GLY A 229 -3.51 25.63 0.83
C GLY A 229 -4.66 25.86 -0.14
N THR A 230 -5.68 26.56 0.33
CA THR A 230 -6.88 26.92 -0.46
C THR A 230 -6.70 28.26 -1.19
N ALA A 231 -5.89 29.16 -0.64
CA ALA A 231 -5.55 30.43 -1.29
C ALA A 231 -4.28 30.33 -2.15
N ASN A 232 -4.14 31.24 -3.10
CA ASN A 232 -2.94 31.37 -3.93
C ASN A 232 -1.68 31.61 -3.07
N PHE A 233 -0.51 31.30 -3.64
CA PHE A 233 0.79 31.49 -2.99
C PHE A 233 1.03 32.93 -2.58
N SER A 234 1.44 33.12 -1.32
CA SER A 234 1.87 34.40 -0.79
C SER A 234 3.12 34.94 -1.47
N GLN A 235 3.41 36.22 -1.28
CA GLN A 235 4.66 36.82 -1.74
C GLN A 235 5.90 36.17 -1.09
N ASP A 236 5.77 35.76 0.18
CA ASP A 236 6.85 35.08 0.91
C ASP A 236 7.20 33.73 0.28
N LEU A 237 6.19 32.93 -0.10
CA LEU A 237 6.39 31.65 -0.78
C LEU A 237 7.01 31.81 -2.18
N ARG A 238 6.56 32.82 -2.95
CA ARG A 238 7.13 33.13 -4.27
C ARG A 238 8.58 33.58 -4.17
N THR A 239 8.90 34.40 -3.17
CA THR A 239 10.28 34.83 -2.91
C THR A 239 11.15 33.63 -2.50
N LEU A 240 10.63 32.77 -1.63
CA LEU A 240 11.30 31.55 -1.20
C LEU A 240 11.58 30.60 -2.37
N GLU A 241 10.65 30.47 -3.32
CA GLU A 241 10.87 29.68 -4.54
C GLU A 241 12.02 30.25 -5.38
N LEU A 242 12.10 31.57 -5.55
CA LEU A 242 13.20 32.22 -6.27
C LEU A 242 14.56 31.98 -5.61
N GLU A 243 14.62 32.02 -4.28
CA GLU A 243 15.83 31.70 -3.52
C GLU A 243 16.22 30.22 -3.67
N ALA A 244 15.26 29.31 -3.51
CA ALA A 244 15.45 27.87 -3.64
C ALA A 244 15.86 27.46 -5.07
N ASN A 245 15.32 28.13 -6.09
CA ASN A 245 15.67 27.89 -7.49
C ASN A 245 17.17 28.06 -7.78
N GLN A 246 17.85 28.97 -7.08
CA GLN A 246 19.31 29.15 -7.21
C GLN A 246 20.11 27.96 -6.70
N LEU A 247 19.50 27.11 -5.87
CA LEU A 247 20.14 25.95 -5.24
C LEU A 247 19.89 24.64 -6.01
N ARG A 248 18.84 24.58 -6.85
CA ARG A 248 18.42 23.37 -7.57
C ARG A 248 19.50 22.71 -8.43
N ASN A 249 20.46 23.49 -8.92
CA ASN A 249 21.55 22.99 -9.77
C ASN A 249 22.61 22.17 -8.99
N ARG A 250 22.49 22.05 -7.66
CA ARG A 250 23.43 21.29 -6.83
C ARG A 250 22.89 19.88 -6.59
N VAL A 251 23.58 18.88 -7.14
CA VAL A 251 23.28 17.45 -6.92
C VAL A 251 24.56 16.74 -6.48
N PRO A 252 24.62 16.17 -5.25
CA PRO A 252 23.60 16.23 -4.21
C PRO A 252 23.41 17.64 -3.64
N CYS A 253 22.22 17.92 -3.10
CA CYS A 253 21.99 19.17 -2.38
C CYS A 253 22.94 19.18 -1.17
N PRO A 254 23.78 20.21 -1.00
CA PRO A 254 24.76 20.17 0.07
C PRO A 254 24.04 20.39 1.41
N PRO A 255 24.28 19.53 2.41
CA PRO A 255 23.66 19.68 3.72
C PRO A 255 24.11 21.01 4.36
N ASP A 256 23.18 21.69 5.03
CA ASP A 256 23.42 22.97 5.71
C ASP A 256 23.92 24.12 4.80
N TYR A 257 23.79 24.01 3.47
CA TYR A 257 24.32 24.99 2.52
C TYR A 257 23.31 26.09 2.19
N LYS A 258 23.75 27.35 2.35
CA LYS A 258 23.03 28.62 2.08
C LYS A 258 21.57 28.64 2.58
N ARG A 259 21.39 29.30 3.71
CA ARG A 259 20.08 29.48 4.35
C ARG A 259 19.19 30.37 3.48
N THR A 260 18.05 29.85 3.03
CA THR A 260 16.95 30.69 2.53
C THR A 260 16.47 31.62 3.65
N SER A 261 15.71 32.65 3.30
CA SER A 261 15.10 33.58 4.24
C SER A 261 14.19 32.88 5.26
N ALA A 262 13.62 31.72 4.92
CA ALA A 262 12.73 30.95 5.79
C ALA A 262 13.43 29.90 6.68
N GLU A 263 14.71 29.56 6.43
CA GLU A 263 15.42 28.46 7.11
C GLU A 263 15.34 28.51 8.64
N TYR A 264 15.51 29.70 9.23
CA TYR A 264 15.48 29.84 10.69
C TYR A 264 14.13 29.44 11.30
N ARG A 265 13.02 29.56 10.55
CA ARG A 265 11.69 29.16 11.02
C ARG A 265 11.59 27.64 11.16
N PHE A 266 12.12 26.91 10.19
CA PHE A 266 12.19 25.44 10.20
C PHE A 266 13.16 24.92 11.26
N ARG A 267 14.37 25.50 11.36
CA ARG A 267 15.36 25.13 12.38
C ARG A 267 14.88 25.33 13.81
N ARG A 268 14.11 26.38 14.08
CA ARG A 268 13.52 26.64 15.42
C ARG A 268 12.58 25.52 15.88
N LYS A 269 11.99 24.79 14.93
CA LYS A 269 11.15 23.61 15.18
C LYS A 269 11.91 22.31 14.90
N ASN A 270 13.24 22.35 14.81
CA ASN A 270 14.14 21.22 14.56
C ASN A 270 13.95 20.51 13.21
N PHE A 271 13.50 21.20 12.17
CA PHE A 271 13.49 20.66 10.80
C PHE A 271 14.80 20.96 10.07
N LEU A 272 15.36 19.94 9.41
CA LEU A 272 16.45 20.09 8.44
C LEU A 272 15.90 20.02 7.02
N SER A 273 15.54 21.19 6.48
CA SER A 273 14.95 21.33 5.15
C SER A 273 15.99 21.18 4.04
N ASP A 274 15.66 20.38 3.03
CA ASP A 274 16.37 20.28 1.75
C ASP A 274 15.77 21.26 0.75
N TRP A 275 16.38 22.45 0.65
CA TRP A 275 15.89 23.54 -0.19
C TRP A 275 15.99 23.26 -1.69
N CYS A 276 16.85 22.33 -2.14
CA CYS A 276 16.92 21.95 -3.55
C CYS A 276 15.64 21.23 -4.00
N GLY A 277 14.90 20.62 -3.07
CA GLY A 277 13.62 19.97 -3.32
C GLY A 277 12.38 20.88 -3.18
N PHE A 278 12.55 22.16 -2.82
CA PHE A 278 11.41 23.06 -2.60
C PHE A 278 10.70 23.42 -3.92
N ARG A 279 9.39 23.19 -3.99
CA ARG A 279 8.55 23.46 -5.18
C ARG A 279 7.18 23.98 -4.80
N LEU A 280 6.68 24.96 -5.57
CA LEU A 280 5.27 25.36 -5.55
C LEU A 280 4.54 24.59 -6.65
N ILE A 281 3.40 23.98 -6.31
CA ILE A 281 2.60 23.13 -7.20
C ILE A 281 1.19 23.70 -7.26
N THR A 282 0.72 24.06 -8.44
CA THR A 282 -0.69 24.36 -8.69
C THR A 282 -1.39 23.09 -9.15
N LEU A 283 -2.60 22.81 -8.67
CA LEU A 283 -3.39 21.64 -9.08
C LEU A 283 -4.45 22.06 -10.12
N PRO A 284 -4.10 22.12 -11.43
CA PRO A 284 -5.01 22.60 -12.47
C PRO A 284 -6.27 21.74 -12.60
N GLU A 285 -6.17 20.42 -12.38
CA GLU A 285 -7.34 19.51 -12.39
C GLU A 285 -8.43 19.95 -11.40
N ARG A 286 -8.05 20.54 -10.26
CA ARG A 286 -9.01 21.09 -9.27
C ARG A 286 -9.42 22.53 -9.55
N LEU A 287 -8.67 23.26 -10.35
CA LEU A 287 -8.96 24.65 -10.68
C LEU A 287 -9.98 24.77 -11.82
N ASP A 288 -9.90 23.88 -12.81
CA ASP A 288 -10.67 24.03 -14.05
C ASP A 288 -11.71 22.94 -14.31
N GLY A 289 -11.76 21.84 -13.54
CA GLY A 289 -12.75 20.74 -13.74
C GLY A 289 -12.68 20.02 -15.11
N GLU A 290 -11.89 20.54 -16.03
CA GLU A 290 -11.53 19.97 -17.32
C GLU A 290 -10.01 19.87 -17.34
N GLY A 291 -9.53 18.64 -17.18
CA GLY A 291 -8.12 18.34 -17.05
C GLY A 291 -7.31 18.84 -18.24
N MET A 292 -6.42 19.80 -17.99
CA MET A 292 -5.29 20.06 -18.85
C MET A 292 -4.01 20.24 -18.05
N MET A 293 -2.98 19.55 -18.57
CA MET A 293 -1.59 19.52 -18.17
C MET A 293 -1.26 18.63 -16.96
N GLN A 294 -1.09 17.35 -17.28
CA GLN A 294 -0.39 16.37 -16.45
C GLN A 294 0.97 16.93 -16.05
N HIS A 295 1.11 17.31 -14.77
CA HIS A 295 2.38 17.16 -14.13
C HIS A 295 2.67 15.66 -14.19
N HIS A 296 3.60 15.25 -15.06
CA HIS A 296 4.15 13.90 -15.02
C HIS A 296 4.89 13.76 -13.68
N ASP A 297 4.15 13.41 -12.62
CA ASP A 297 4.68 12.63 -11.52
C ASP A 297 5.17 11.33 -12.19
N LEU A 298 6.44 11.30 -12.60
CA LEU A 298 7.14 10.10 -13.04
C LEU A 298 7.25 9.12 -11.86
N ALA A 299 6.12 8.55 -11.43
CA ALA A 299 6.00 7.40 -10.54
C ALA A 299 4.54 6.98 -10.26
N PHE A 300 3.53 7.85 -10.44
CA PHE A 300 2.21 7.61 -9.83
C PHE A 300 1.05 7.77 -10.82
N SER A 301 0.85 6.81 -11.72
CA SER A 301 -0.46 6.60 -12.32
C SER A 301 -1.44 6.13 -11.24
N PRO A 302 -2.58 6.82 -11.01
CA PRO A 302 -3.65 6.27 -10.20
C PRO A 302 -4.23 5.08 -10.95
N ILE A 303 -4.09 3.89 -10.37
CA ILE A 303 -4.88 2.73 -10.82
C ILE A 303 -6.26 2.99 -10.25
N SER A 304 -7.27 3.10 -11.13
CA SER A 304 -8.67 3.16 -10.71
C SER A 304 -9.00 1.91 -9.92
N LEU A 305 -9.50 2.08 -8.69
CA LEU A 305 -9.75 0.96 -7.77
C LEU A 305 -10.91 0.05 -8.23
N GLU A 306 -11.72 0.53 -9.18
CA GLU A 306 -12.92 -0.16 -9.68
C GLU A 306 -12.70 -0.98 -10.96
N GLU A 307 -11.54 -0.88 -11.61
CA GLU A 307 -11.33 -1.52 -12.91
C GLU A 307 -10.49 -2.81 -12.76
N ASP A 308 -11.18 -3.96 -12.76
CA ASP A 308 -10.60 -5.31 -12.76
C ASP A 308 -9.99 -5.73 -14.11
N SER A 309 -10.03 -4.87 -15.14
CA SER A 309 -9.52 -5.21 -16.47
C SER A 309 -8.04 -4.88 -16.60
N PHE A 310 -7.19 -5.87 -16.31
CA PHE A 310 -5.78 -5.83 -16.71
C PHE A 310 -5.70 -6.04 -18.23
N ASP A 311 -5.60 -4.95 -18.99
CA ASP A 311 -5.25 -4.98 -20.42
C ASP A 311 -3.73 -4.70 -20.56
N PRO A 312 -2.88 -5.73 -20.65
CA PRO A 312 -1.47 -5.51 -20.92
C PRO A 312 -1.32 -4.84 -22.30
N PRO A 313 -0.43 -3.84 -22.45
CA PRO A 313 -0.17 -3.27 -23.75
C PRO A 313 0.25 -4.38 -24.72
N GLY A 314 -0.40 -4.43 -25.89
CA GLY A 314 -0.14 -5.44 -26.90
C GLY A 314 1.35 -5.53 -27.21
N ILE A 315 1.86 -6.77 -27.32
CA ILE A 315 3.28 -7.08 -27.58
C ILE A 315 3.80 -6.37 -28.85
N ASP A 316 2.90 -5.96 -29.74
CA ASP A 316 3.19 -5.28 -31.01
C ASP A 316 3.76 -3.86 -30.83
N HIS A 317 3.60 -3.24 -29.66
CA HIS A 317 4.15 -1.91 -29.35
C HIS A 317 5.59 -1.93 -28.84
N ILE A 318 6.14 -3.12 -28.58
CA ILE A 318 7.51 -3.26 -28.09
C ILE A 318 8.43 -3.25 -29.33
N PRO A 319 9.34 -2.27 -29.47
CA PRO A 319 10.27 -2.26 -30.60
C PRO A 319 11.12 -3.53 -30.55
N ARG A 320 10.89 -4.45 -31.49
CA ARG A 320 11.75 -5.62 -31.67
C ARG A 320 13.12 -5.12 -32.13
N ARG A 321 14.11 -5.21 -31.25
CA ARG A 321 15.49 -4.94 -31.61
C ARG A 321 16.07 -6.21 -32.24
N ASP A 322 16.42 -6.12 -33.52
CA ASP A 322 16.97 -7.26 -34.26
C ASP A 322 18.45 -7.47 -33.90
N PHE A 323 18.72 -8.43 -33.01
CA PHE A 323 20.07 -8.77 -32.53
C PHE A 323 20.95 -9.52 -33.56
N LEU A 324 20.42 -9.80 -34.75
CA LEU A 324 21.10 -10.60 -35.77
C LEU A 324 22.37 -9.88 -36.28
N ALA A 325 22.28 -8.56 -36.50
CA ALA A 325 23.41 -7.76 -36.95
C ALA A 325 24.53 -7.69 -35.90
N ASP A 326 24.17 -7.50 -34.63
CA ASP A 326 25.13 -7.44 -33.51
C ASP A 326 25.81 -8.81 -33.29
N PHE A 327 25.07 -9.91 -33.47
CA PHE A 327 25.61 -11.27 -33.39
C PHE A 327 26.59 -11.56 -34.54
N LEU A 328 26.23 -11.19 -35.77
CA LEU A 328 27.12 -11.36 -36.93
C LEU A 328 28.39 -10.52 -36.78
N LEU A 329 28.28 -9.28 -36.30
CA LEU A 329 29.44 -8.42 -36.07
C LEU A 329 30.38 -9.02 -35.01
N SER A 330 29.83 -9.57 -33.93
CA SER A 330 30.58 -10.23 -32.85
C SER A 330 31.29 -11.50 -33.31
N LEU A 331 30.76 -12.21 -34.32
CA LEU A 331 31.35 -13.45 -34.83
C LEU A 331 32.36 -13.22 -35.97
N VAL A 332 32.02 -12.35 -36.92
CA VAL A 332 32.77 -12.14 -38.16
C VAL A 332 34.07 -11.37 -37.89
N VAL A 333 34.04 -10.35 -37.03
CA VAL A 333 35.22 -9.52 -36.76
C VAL A 333 36.36 -10.33 -36.13
N PRO A 334 36.14 -11.15 -35.08
CA PRO A 334 37.19 -12.02 -34.54
C PRO A 334 37.66 -13.08 -35.53
N ALA A 335 36.76 -13.66 -36.33
CA ALA A 335 37.13 -14.67 -37.32
C ALA A 335 38.02 -14.11 -38.44
N CYS A 336 37.74 -12.89 -38.91
CA CYS A 336 38.61 -12.22 -39.86
C CYS A 336 39.98 -11.89 -39.24
N ALA A 337 40.01 -11.42 -37.99
CA ALA A 337 41.26 -11.13 -37.30
C ALA A 337 42.14 -12.38 -37.13
N THR A 338 41.55 -13.52 -36.74
CA THR A 338 42.29 -14.78 -36.61
C THR A 338 42.79 -15.29 -37.97
N ALA A 339 42.01 -15.17 -39.04
CA ALA A 339 42.45 -15.54 -40.38
C ALA A 339 43.64 -14.69 -40.87
N VAL A 340 43.61 -13.38 -40.61
CA VAL A 340 44.74 -12.48 -40.94
C VAL A 340 46.00 -12.87 -40.14
N LEU A 341 45.86 -13.15 -38.85
CA LEU A 341 46.99 -13.57 -38.02
C LEU A 341 47.56 -14.92 -38.47
N LEU A 342 46.71 -15.89 -38.81
CA LEU A 342 47.14 -17.20 -39.30
C LEU A 342 47.83 -17.11 -40.66
N SER A 343 47.28 -16.33 -41.60
CA SER A 343 47.92 -16.11 -42.91
C SER A 343 49.27 -15.39 -42.77
N ALA A 344 49.37 -14.38 -41.91
CA ALA A 344 50.64 -13.72 -41.61
C ALA A 344 51.65 -14.71 -41.01
N LEU A 345 51.22 -15.59 -40.09
CA LEU A 345 52.07 -16.61 -39.50
C LEU A 345 52.56 -17.63 -40.53
N VAL A 346 51.70 -18.08 -41.44
CA VAL A 346 52.08 -18.96 -42.56
C VAL A 346 53.07 -18.26 -43.48
N CYS A 347 52.84 -16.99 -43.84
CA CYS A 347 53.78 -16.22 -44.64
C CYS A 347 55.14 -16.10 -43.96
N VAL A 348 55.20 -15.82 -42.65
CA VAL A 348 56.48 -15.76 -41.92
C VAL A 348 57.16 -17.12 -41.86
N MET A 349 56.43 -18.21 -41.60
CA MET A 349 57.03 -19.55 -41.53
C MET A 349 57.50 -20.07 -42.90
N CYS A 350 56.76 -19.75 -43.99
CA CYS A 350 57.10 -20.20 -45.33
C CYS A 350 58.15 -19.31 -46.01
N CYS A 351 58.11 -17.98 -45.81
CA CYS A 351 59.08 -17.06 -46.43
C CYS A 351 60.39 -16.92 -45.65
N HIS A 352 60.50 -17.53 -44.45
CA HIS A 352 61.74 -17.58 -43.67
C HIS A 352 62.42 -18.95 -43.71
N HIS A 353 61.91 -19.86 -44.55
CA HIS A 353 62.49 -21.18 -44.82
C HIS A 353 63.16 -21.25 -46.22
N GLU A 354 63.74 -20.11 -46.64
CA GLU A 354 64.87 -19.99 -47.56
C GLU A 354 65.93 -19.13 -46.85
#